data_AF-A0A942S784-F1
#
_entry.id   AF-A0A942S784-F1
#
_cell.length_a   1.000
_cell.length_b   1.000
_cell.length_c   1.000
_cell.angle_alpha   90.00
_cell.angle_beta   90.00
_cell.angle_gamma   90.00
#
_symmetry.space_group_name_H-M   'P 1'
#
loop_
_entity.id
_entity.type
_entity.pdbx_description
1 polymer ?
#
loop_
_entity_poly.entity_id
_entity_poly.type
_entity_poly.pdbx_seq_one_letter_code
_entity_poly.pdbx_strand_id
1 'polypeptide(L)' 'MGDNPNYTDGRDDSRINVNQAHEVRYWTGKWGITEEVLRRAVAAAGVLVKDVEAWLRRNGYIR' A
#
# COMPACT_ATOMS: atom_id res chain seq x y z
N MET A 1 -28.76 -15.67 -22.05
CA MET A 1 -27.62 -14.83 -21.63
C MET A 1 -27.26 -15.26 -20.23
N GLY A 2 -26.23 -16.11 -20.12
CA GLY A 2 -25.76 -16.68 -18.86
C GLY A 2 -24.59 -15.88 -18.31
N ASP A 3 -24.67 -15.64 -17.01
CA ASP A 3 -23.64 -15.21 -16.07
C ASP A 3 -22.20 -15.66 -16.36
N ASN A 4 -21.25 -14.72 -16.29
CA ASN A 4 -19.91 -15.03 -15.78
C ASN A 4 -19.24 -13.79 -15.15
N PRO A 5 -19.48 -13.47 -13.86
CA PRO A 5 -18.66 -12.51 -13.12
C PRO A 5 -17.27 -13.06 -12.73
N ASN A 6 -16.79 -14.11 -13.39
CA ASN A 6 -15.55 -14.81 -13.07
C ASN A 6 -14.46 -14.60 -14.14
N TYR A 7 -13.97 -13.36 -14.23
CA TYR A 7 -12.58 -13.08 -14.61
C TYR A 7 -11.99 -12.27 -13.44
N THR A 8 -11.32 -12.94 -12.49
CA THR A 8 -9.84 -12.98 -12.39
C THR A 8 -9.25 -11.57 -12.41
N ASP A 9 -8.78 -11.03 -11.28
CA ASP A 9 -7.51 -11.46 -10.70
C ASP A 9 -7.43 -11.13 -9.20
N GLY A 10 -7.00 -12.08 -8.38
CA GLY A 10 -6.69 -11.89 -6.95
C GLY A 10 -5.39 -11.09 -6.73
N ARG A 11 -5.24 -9.99 -7.47
CA ARG A 11 -4.06 -9.14 -7.53
C ARG A 11 -4.43 -7.67 -7.65
N ASP A 12 -5.29 -7.18 -6.77
CA ASP A 12 -5.14 -5.78 -6.39
C ASP A 12 -3.84 -5.65 -5.58
N ASP A 13 -2.71 -5.79 -6.27
CA ASP A 13 -1.44 -5.19 -5.87
C ASP A 13 -1.58 -3.68 -6.01
N SER A 14 -2.44 -3.11 -5.17
CA SER A 14 -2.53 -1.67 -5.00
C SER A 14 -1.11 -1.13 -4.83
N ARG A 15 -0.70 -0.25 -5.73
CA ARG A 15 0.60 0.40 -5.70
C ARG A 15 0.43 1.75 -5.02
N ILE A 16 1.33 2.06 -4.10
CA ILE A 16 1.45 3.35 -3.45
C ILE A 16 2.32 4.24 -4.33
N ASN A 17 1.74 5.30 -4.85
CA ASN A 17 2.49 6.35 -5.51
C ASN A 17 2.80 7.49 -4.53
N VAL A 18 4.00 7.46 -3.97
CA VAL A 18 4.47 8.51 -3.05
C VAL A 18 4.70 9.87 -3.71
N ASN A 19 4.65 9.95 -5.05
CA ASN A 19 4.69 11.22 -5.79
C ASN A 19 3.32 11.90 -5.84
N GLN A 20 2.23 11.18 -5.56
CA GLN A 20 0.88 11.72 -5.49
C GLN A 20 0.55 12.11 -4.04
N ALA A 21 0.50 13.41 -3.76
CA ALA A 21 0.29 13.91 -2.40
C ALA A 21 -1.04 13.45 -1.76
N HIS A 22 -2.08 13.22 -2.57
CA HIS A 22 -3.36 12.71 -2.09
C HIS A 22 -3.28 11.23 -1.69
N GLU A 23 -2.54 10.39 -2.42
CA GLU A 23 -2.28 8.99 -2.04
C GLU A 23 -1.46 8.93 -0.78
N VAL A 24 -0.39 9.73 -0.68
CA VAL A 24 0.43 9.79 0.53
C VAL A 24 -0.44 10.12 1.74
N ARG A 25 -1.25 11.16 1.67
CA ARG A 25 -2.18 11.54 2.75
C ARG A 25 -3.17 10.43 3.10
N TYR A 26 -3.69 9.73 2.09
CA TYR A 26 -4.60 8.61 2.30
C TYR A 26 -3.90 7.46 3.06
N TRP A 27 -2.72 7.04 2.62
CA TRP A 27 -1.99 5.91 3.21
C TRP A 27 -1.39 6.24 4.57
N THR A 28 -0.86 7.45 4.75
CA THR A 28 -0.39 7.91 6.07
C THR A 28 -1.53 7.97 7.08
N GLY A 29 -2.71 8.45 6.66
CA GLY A 29 -3.91 8.43 7.50
C GLY A 29 -4.40 7.02 7.80
N LYS A 30 -4.45 6.14 6.79
CA LYS A 30 -4.90 4.74 6.93
C LYS A 30 -4.04 3.94 7.91
N TRP A 31 -2.74 4.15 7.89
CA TRP A 31 -1.78 3.44 8.73
C TRP A 31 -1.34 4.20 9.97
N GLY A 32 -1.73 5.47 10.12
CA GLY A 32 -1.31 6.31 11.24
C GLY A 32 0.19 6.63 11.25
N ILE A 33 0.85 6.59 10.09
CA ILE A 33 2.29 6.86 9.95
C ILE A 33 2.55 8.23 9.33
N THR A 34 3.79 8.71 9.39
CA THR A 34 4.17 9.96 8.71
C THR A 34 4.52 9.70 7.24
N GLU A 35 4.46 10.75 6.40
CA GLU A 35 4.88 10.69 4.98
C GLU A 35 6.31 10.18 4.83
N GLU A 36 7.20 10.56 5.74
CA GLU A 36 8.60 10.11 5.72
C GLU A 36 8.69 8.59 5.91
N VAL A 37 7.93 8.02 6.85
CA VAL A 37 7.89 6.58 7.08
C VAL A 37 7.31 5.85 5.87
N LEU A 38 6.24 6.38 5.27
CA LEU A 38 5.65 5.82 4.06
C LEU A 38 6.66 5.79 2.90
N ARG A 39 7.38 6.89 2.67
CA ARG A 39 8.41 6.97 1.61
C ARG A 39 9.58 6.03 1.87
N ARG A 40 10.03 5.90 3.12
CA ARG A 40 11.08 4.95 3.50
C ARG A 40 10.64 3.50 3.28
N ALA A 41 9.41 3.17 3.69
CA ALA A 41 8.85 1.85 3.47
C ALA A 41 8.72 1.52 1.98
N VAL A 42 8.25 2.48 1.16
CA VAL A 42 8.15 2.31 -0.29
C VAL A 42 9.53 2.20 -0.95
N ALA A 43 10.54 2.94 -0.48
CA ALA A 43 11.91 2.82 -0.98
C ALA A 43 12.56 1.47 -0.63
N ALA A 44 12.24 0.90 0.53
CA ALA A 44 12.83 -0.35 1.00
C ALA A 44 12.09 -1.61 0.52
N ALA A 45 10.76 -1.56 0.48
CA ALA A 45 9.90 -2.70 0.16
C ALA A 45 9.33 -2.66 -1.27
N GLY A 46 9.36 -1.48 -1.90
CA GLY A 46 8.75 -1.22 -3.19
C GLY A 46 7.38 -0.53 -3.08
N VAL A 47 6.77 -0.24 -4.21
CA VAL A 47 5.48 0.47 -4.27
C VAL A 47 4.28 -0.42 -3.91
N LEU A 48 4.46 -1.72 -3.73
CA LEU A 48 3.35 -2.63 -3.47
C LEU A 48 2.82 -2.47 -2.04
N VAL A 49 1.51 -2.24 -1.87
CA VAL A 49 0.88 -2.05 -0.55
C VAL A 49 1.18 -3.21 0.40
N LYS A 50 1.14 -4.46 -0.09
CA LYS A 50 1.45 -5.66 0.70
C LYS A 50 2.88 -5.65 1.26
N ASP A 51 3.86 -5.28 0.43
CA ASP A 51 5.27 -5.23 0.81
C ASP A 51 5.53 -4.07 1.78
N VAL A 52 4.92 -2.91 1.53
CA VAL A 52 4.99 -1.75 2.42
C VAL A 52 4.37 -2.07 3.78
N GLU A 53 3.18 -2.67 3.80
CA GLU A 53 2.52 -3.08 5.04
C GLU A 53 3.38 -4.09 5.82
N ALA A 54 3.91 -5.12 5.15
CA ALA A 54 4.79 -6.10 5.77
C ALA A 54 6.06 -5.44 6.35
N TRP A 55 6.66 -4.49 5.64
CA TRP A 55 7.80 -3.73 6.11
C TRP A 55 7.45 -2.88 7.34
N LEU A 56 6.31 -2.18 7.31
CA LEU A 56 5.85 -1.37 8.44
C LEU A 56 5.58 -2.22 9.69
N ARG A 57 4.98 -3.40 9.53
CA ARG A 57 4.75 -4.36 10.62
C ARG A 57 6.05 -4.90 11.19
N ARG A 58 7.00 -5.28 10.32
CA ARG A 58 8.32 -5.78 10.72
C ARG A 58 9.12 -4.73 11.51
N ASN A 59 8.95 -3.45 11.20
CA ASN A 59 9.61 -2.34 11.89
C ASN A 59 8.81 -1.78 13.08
N GLY A 60 7.59 -2.28 13.33
CA GLY A 60 6.75 -1.88 14.46
C GLY A 60 6.05 -0.52 14.28
N TYR A 61 5.91 -0.02 13.06
CA TYR A 61 5.17 1.22 12.78
C TYR A 61 3.66 1.03 12.82
N ILE A 62 3.19 -0.16 12.46
CA ILE A 62 1.78 -0.55 12.50
C ILE A 62 1.66 -1.92 13.17
N ARG A 63 0.51 -2.19 13.77
CA ARG A 63 0.23 -3.42 14.50
C ARG A 63 -0.73 -4.32 13.73
#